data_AF-A0A942GV61-F1
#
_entry.id   AF-A0A942GV61-F1
#
_cell.length_a   1.000
_cell.length_b   1.000
_cell.length_c   1.000
_cell.angle_alpha   90.00
_cell.angle_beta   90.00
_cell.angle_gamma   90.00
#
_symmetry.space_group_name_H-M   'P 1'
#
loop_
_entity.id
_entity.type
_entity.pdbx_description
1 polymer ?
#
loop_
_entity_poly.entity_id
_entity_poly.type
_entity_poly.pdbx_seq_one_letter_code
_entity_poly.pdbx_strand_id
1 'polypeptide(L)'
;MKRINFRTVIVAFILFCHSALMMAFLACGLLTSNWGPFHIERLSSSIGVKLIAKDGLHLDDGRVLMLPGFVELPENSKVLAAATARGVEINPDGRVYGLIKVRRTCGNDSTMYDVSRVDLGYALEALGMGKPSRPLPKRGRALDYCRDVYRNGGWDDLSFEMYTWYKEYRLGKWPP
;
A
#
# COMPACT_ATOMS: atom_id res chain seq x y z
N MET A 1 45.12 -14.85 -51.10
CA MET A 1 44.66 -13.99 -49.98
C MET A 1 43.34 -13.32 -50.38
N LYS A 2 42.21 -13.61 -49.71
CA LYS A 2 40.94 -12.93 -49.97
C LYS A 2 40.96 -11.54 -49.32
N ARG A 3 40.80 -10.46 -50.10
CA ARG A 3 40.61 -9.11 -49.54
C ARG A 3 39.20 -9.01 -48.97
N ILE A 4 39.10 -8.74 -47.67
CA ILE A 4 37.81 -8.45 -47.03
C ILE A 4 37.37 -7.07 -47.50
N ASN A 5 36.11 -6.95 -47.94
CA ASN A 5 35.55 -5.69 -48.41
C ASN A 5 35.32 -4.76 -47.21
N PHE A 6 35.94 -3.57 -47.24
CA PHE A 6 35.83 -2.55 -46.19
C PHE A 6 34.37 -2.17 -45.88
N ARG A 7 33.49 -2.17 -46.89
CA ARG A 7 32.05 -1.93 -46.69
C ARG A 7 31.40 -2.99 -45.81
N THR A 8 31.80 -4.25 -45.98
CA THR A 8 31.30 -5.36 -45.16
C THR A 8 31.71 -5.21 -43.69
N VAL A 9 32.92 -4.71 -43.43
CA VAL A 9 33.41 -4.45 -42.06
C VAL A 9 32.60 -3.33 -41.39
N ILE A 10 32.32 -2.24 -42.11
CA ILE A 10 31.52 -1.12 -41.58
C ILE A 10 30.11 -1.57 -41.21
N VAL A 11 29.43 -2.31 -42.10
CA VAL A 11 28.06 -2.78 -41.85
C VAL A 11 28.01 -3.71 -40.63
N ALA A 12 28.96 -4.63 -40.51
CA ALA A 12 29.04 -5.55 -39.37
C ALA A 12 29.25 -4.78 -38.04
N PHE A 13 30.09 -3.74 -38.05
CA PHE A 13 30.32 -2.91 -36.87
C PHE A 13 29.06 -2.15 -36.43
N ILE A 14 28.32 -1.56 -37.38
CA ILE A 14 27.07 -0.85 -37.09
C ILE A 14 26.04 -1.79 -36.47
N LEU A 15 25.85 -2.99 -37.03
CA LEU A 15 24.92 -3.98 -36.50
C LEU A 15 25.32 -4.43 -35.09
N PHE A 16 26.61 -4.63 -34.84
CA PHE A 16 27.13 -4.97 -33.52
C PHE A 16 26.86 -3.86 -32.50
N CYS A 17 27.16 -2.60 -32.82
CA CYS A 17 26.87 -1.46 -31.94
C CYS A 17 25.38 -1.33 -31.64
N HIS A 18 24.50 -1.49 -32.64
CA HIS A 18 23.05 -1.42 -32.44
C HIS A 18 22.55 -2.55 -31.53
N SER A 19 23.06 -3.77 -31.72
CA SER A 19 22.72 -4.94 -30.91
C SER A 19 23.19 -4.78 -29.46
N ALA A 20 24.42 -4.27 -29.25
CA ALA A 20 24.96 -3.99 -27.93
C ALA A 20 24.15 -2.91 -27.20
N LEU A 21 23.74 -1.85 -27.90
CA LEU A 21 22.89 -0.81 -27.33
C LEU A 21 21.52 -1.37 -26.92
N MET A 22 20.87 -2.15 -27.80
CA MET A 22 19.59 -2.81 -27.49
C MET A 22 19.70 -3.75 -26.30
N MET A 23 20.77 -4.56 -26.21
CA MET A 23 21.02 -5.44 -25.07
C MET A 23 21.26 -4.66 -23.78
N ALA A 24 21.97 -3.52 -23.82
CA ALA A 24 22.15 -2.67 -22.66
C ALA A 24 20.82 -2.04 -22.19
N PHE A 25 19.96 -1.60 -23.12
CA PHE A 25 18.62 -1.11 -22.80
C PHE A 25 17.74 -2.22 -22.20
N LEU A 26 17.76 -3.43 -22.77
CA LEU A 26 17.02 -4.57 -22.24
C LEU A 26 17.54 -4.99 -20.86
N ALA A 27 18.86 -5.07 -20.67
CA ALA A 27 19.46 -5.38 -19.39
C ALA A 27 19.11 -4.32 -18.34
N CYS A 28 19.15 -3.03 -18.70
CA CYS A 28 18.74 -1.94 -17.81
C CYS A 28 17.23 -2.01 -17.47
N GLY A 29 16.38 -2.31 -18.45
CA GLY A 29 14.94 -2.50 -18.24
C GLY A 29 14.62 -3.68 -17.34
N LEU A 30 15.34 -4.81 -17.50
CA LEU A 30 15.21 -5.98 -16.64
C LEU A 30 15.75 -5.74 -15.22
N LEU A 31 16.85 -4.98 -15.08
CA LEU A 31 17.46 -4.67 -13.78
C LEU A 31 16.65 -3.65 -12.98
N THR A 32 16.08 -2.65 -13.64
CA THR A 32 15.24 -1.62 -12.99
C THR A 32 13.84 -2.14 -12.67
N SER A 33 13.50 -3.36 -13.10
CA SER A 33 12.22 -4.02 -12.85
C SER A 33 10.99 -3.22 -13.31
N ASN A 34 11.13 -2.03 -13.93
CA ASN A 34 10.17 -0.90 -13.97
C ASN A 34 8.80 -1.22 -14.63
N TRP A 35 8.63 -2.47 -15.05
CA TRP A 35 7.48 -3.05 -15.74
C TRP A 35 6.80 -4.13 -14.89
N GLY A 36 7.08 -4.16 -13.58
CA GLY A 36 6.37 -4.99 -12.62
C GLY A 36 4.89 -4.60 -12.57
N PRO A 37 3.97 -5.57 -12.47
CA PRO A 37 2.56 -5.26 -12.37
C PRO A 37 2.29 -4.47 -11.09
N PHE A 38 1.48 -3.41 -11.21
CA PHE A 38 0.87 -2.77 -10.05
C PHE A 38 0.07 -3.83 -9.29
N HIS A 39 0.45 -4.09 -8.04
CA HIS A 39 -0.43 -4.85 -7.15
C HIS A 39 -1.57 -3.91 -6.75
N ILE A 40 -2.79 -4.29 -7.10
CA ILE A 40 -3.99 -3.51 -6.79
C ILE A 40 -4.99 -4.49 -6.21
N GLU A 41 -5.06 -4.49 -4.89
CA GLU A 41 -6.12 -5.22 -4.20
C GLU A 41 -7.47 -4.54 -4.43
N ARG A 42 -8.52 -5.36 -4.42
CA ARG A 42 -9.90 -4.93 -4.61
C ARG A 42 -10.73 -5.33 -3.42
N LEU A 43 -11.79 -4.57 -3.17
CA LEU A 43 -12.86 -4.95 -2.27
C LEU A 43 -13.85 -5.84 -3.05
N SER A 44 -14.24 -6.97 -2.47
CA SER A 44 -15.13 -7.95 -3.11
C SER A 44 -16.59 -7.46 -3.12
N SER A 45 -17.00 -6.76 -2.07
CA SER A 45 -18.35 -6.22 -1.89
C SER A 45 -18.26 -4.83 -1.26
N SER A 46 -17.89 -3.84 -2.08
CA SER A 46 -17.71 -2.46 -1.61
C SER A 46 -19.05 -1.76 -1.37
N ILE A 47 -19.16 -1.09 -0.23
CA ILE A 47 -20.25 -0.20 0.13
C ILE A 47 -19.66 1.20 0.28
N GLY A 48 -20.20 2.19 -0.45
CA GLY A 48 -19.71 3.56 -0.37
C GLY A 48 -19.91 4.18 1.02
N VAL A 49 -19.01 5.09 1.38
CA VAL A 49 -19.06 5.85 2.64
C VAL A 49 -19.40 7.30 2.31
N LYS A 50 -20.55 7.77 2.81
CA LYS A 50 -21.03 9.16 2.63
C LYS A 50 -20.33 10.13 3.57
N LEU A 51 -20.20 9.74 4.83
CA LEU A 51 -19.70 10.60 5.89
C LEU A 51 -18.90 9.78 6.91
N ILE A 52 -17.80 10.37 7.38
CA ILE A 52 -17.06 9.90 8.54
C ILE A 52 -17.44 10.82 9.70
N ALA A 53 -18.12 10.28 10.70
CA ALA A 53 -18.54 11.01 11.89
C ALA A 53 -18.01 10.30 13.15
N LYS A 54 -18.05 10.96 14.32
CA LYS A 54 -17.62 10.33 15.59
C LYS A 54 -18.37 9.04 15.88
N ASP A 55 -19.65 8.96 15.55
CA ASP A 55 -20.53 7.82 15.80
C ASP A 55 -20.38 6.67 14.79
N GLY A 56 -19.58 6.84 13.73
CA GLY A 56 -19.29 5.77 12.79
C GLY A 56 -19.09 6.23 11.35
N LEU A 57 -18.99 5.24 10.47
CA LEU A 57 -19.02 5.42 9.01
C LEU A 57 -20.48 5.38 8.55
N HIS A 58 -20.96 6.47 7.98
CA HIS A 58 -22.30 6.55 7.39
C HIS A 58 -22.24 6.01 5.97
N LEU A 59 -22.90 4.88 5.72
CA LEU A 59 -22.80 4.14 4.47
C LEU A 59 -23.85 4.59 3.45
N ASP A 60 -23.61 4.30 2.17
CA ASP A 60 -24.52 4.63 1.08
C ASP A 60 -25.91 3.99 1.24
N ASP A 61 -25.96 2.80 1.84
CA ASP A 61 -27.19 2.05 2.12
C ASP A 61 -27.97 2.53 3.35
N GLY A 62 -27.53 3.62 3.99
CA GLY A 62 -28.20 4.23 5.14
C GLY A 62 -27.82 3.65 6.50
N ARG A 63 -26.95 2.63 6.56
CA ARG A 63 -26.43 2.12 7.83
C ARG A 63 -25.35 3.04 8.40
N VAL A 64 -25.23 3.05 9.73
CA VAL A 64 -24.09 3.64 10.45
C VAL A 64 -23.25 2.49 11.01
N LEU A 65 -21.98 2.45 10.62
CA LEU A 65 -21.06 1.36 10.94
C LEU A 65 -19.96 1.85 11.89
N MET A 66 -20.00 1.39 13.14
CA MET A 66 -18.90 1.58 14.07
C MET A 66 -17.80 0.56 13.80
N LEU A 67 -16.53 0.99 13.84
CA LEU A 67 -15.41 0.07 13.68
C LEU A 67 -15.24 -0.79 14.94
N PRO A 68 -15.02 -2.11 14.81
CA PRO A 68 -14.77 -2.97 15.95
C PRO A 68 -13.63 -2.46 16.84
N GLY A 69 -13.90 -2.33 18.15
CA GLY A 69 -12.92 -1.84 19.11
C GLY A 69 -12.86 -0.32 19.29
N PHE A 70 -13.77 0.44 18.67
CA PHE A 70 -13.85 1.90 18.81
C PHE A 70 -15.21 2.35 19.37
N VAL A 71 -15.17 3.44 20.12
CA VAL A 71 -16.35 4.18 20.63
C VAL A 71 -16.53 5.48 19.86
N GLU A 72 -15.44 6.10 19.41
CA GLU A 72 -15.50 7.29 18.57
C GLU A 72 -14.47 7.22 17.45
N LEU A 73 -14.88 7.57 16.22
CA LEU A 73 -14.00 7.67 15.07
C LEU A 73 -13.41 9.08 14.91
N PRO A 74 -12.20 9.20 14.34
CA PRO A 74 -11.58 10.49 14.04
C PRO A 74 -12.14 11.12 12.76
N GLU A 75 -13.09 12.06 12.88
CA GLU A 75 -13.80 12.72 11.76
C GLU A 75 -12.87 13.30 10.70
N ASN A 76 -11.74 13.88 11.12
CA ASN A 76 -10.78 14.54 10.23
C ASN A 76 -9.56 13.66 9.89
N SER A 77 -9.67 12.33 10.00
CA SER A 77 -8.57 11.43 9.68
C SER A 77 -8.34 11.31 8.17
N LYS A 78 -7.21 11.84 7.71
CA LYS A 78 -6.75 11.69 6.31
C LYS A 78 -6.56 10.24 5.90
N VAL A 79 -6.19 9.37 6.86
CA VAL A 79 -6.04 7.94 6.62
C VAL A 79 -7.39 7.31 6.38
N LEU A 80 -8.35 7.59 7.26
CA LEU A 80 -9.69 7.02 7.15
C LEU A 80 -10.37 7.50 5.87
N ALA A 81 -10.31 8.81 5.58
CA ALA A 81 -10.84 9.37 4.35
C ALA A 81 -10.25 8.75 3.08
N ALA A 82 -8.93 8.49 3.05
CA ALA A 82 -8.31 7.84 1.91
C ALA A 82 -8.67 6.35 1.82
N ALA A 83 -8.70 5.66 2.95
CA ALA A 83 -8.99 4.23 3.02
C ALA A 83 -10.45 3.92 2.64
N THR A 84 -11.37 4.83 2.91
CA THR A 84 -12.81 4.71 2.59
C THR A 84 -13.20 5.37 1.27
N ALA A 85 -12.28 6.04 0.57
CA ALA A 85 -12.58 6.76 -0.68
C ALA A 85 -13.13 5.86 -1.81
N ARG A 86 -12.90 4.56 -1.73
CA ARG A 86 -13.40 3.54 -2.68
C ARG A 86 -14.50 2.66 -2.07
N GLY A 87 -15.09 3.12 -0.97
CA GLY A 87 -15.99 2.36 -0.12
C GLY A 87 -15.25 1.47 0.88
N VAL A 88 -16.03 0.64 1.57
CA VAL A 88 -15.56 -0.33 2.57
C VAL A 88 -16.17 -1.70 2.32
N GLU A 89 -15.47 -2.73 2.76
CA GLU A 89 -15.95 -4.11 2.77
C GLU A 89 -16.15 -4.57 4.21
N ILE A 90 -17.29 -5.17 4.50
CA ILE A 90 -17.61 -5.71 5.82
C ILE A 90 -17.55 -7.23 5.70
N ASN A 91 -16.59 -7.85 6.38
CA ASN A 91 -16.48 -9.30 6.43
C ASN A 91 -17.59 -9.90 7.34
N PRO A 92 -17.88 -11.22 7.20
CA PRO A 92 -18.82 -11.92 8.08
C PRO A 92 -18.44 -11.91 9.57
N ASP A 93 -17.16 -11.72 9.89
CA ASP A 93 -16.64 -11.58 11.26
C ASP A 93 -16.84 -10.16 11.83
N GLY A 94 -17.50 -9.26 11.09
CA GLY A 94 -17.75 -7.87 11.46
C GLY A 94 -16.56 -6.93 11.25
N ARG A 95 -15.43 -7.43 10.74
CA ARG A 95 -14.26 -6.60 10.44
C ARG A 95 -14.50 -5.76 9.20
N VAL A 96 -13.96 -4.55 9.23
CA VAL A 96 -14.19 -3.54 8.19
C VAL A 96 -12.89 -3.24 7.49
N TYR A 97 -12.89 -3.39 6.18
CA TYR A 97 -11.73 -3.23 5.32
C TYR A 97 -11.89 -2.03 4.39
N GLY A 98 -10.79 -1.31 4.17
CA GLY A 98 -10.68 -0.26 3.16
C GLY A 98 -9.43 -0.47 2.30
N LEU A 99 -9.18 0.44 1.36
CA LEU A 99 -8.05 0.38 0.44
C LEU A 99 -7.10 1.56 0.67
N ILE A 100 -5.85 1.29 1.04
CA ILE A 100 -4.84 2.32 1.25
C ILE A 100 -3.76 2.24 0.18
N LYS A 101 -3.23 3.40 -0.22
CA LYS A 101 -2.02 3.46 -1.04
C LYS A 101 -0.80 3.21 -0.17
N VAL A 102 0.06 2.30 -0.60
CA VAL A 102 1.36 2.03 0.00
C VAL A 102 2.42 2.44 -1.01
N ARG A 103 3.28 3.37 -0.64
CA ARG A 103 4.40 3.85 -1.44
C ARG A 103 5.59 2.95 -1.18
N ARG A 104 6.09 2.33 -2.25
CA ARG A 104 7.31 1.57 -2.13
C ARG A 104 8.54 2.46 -2.10
N THR A 105 9.37 2.29 -1.08
CA THR A 105 10.56 3.14 -0.84
C THR A 105 11.87 2.37 -0.93
N CYS A 106 11.84 1.04 -1.05
CA CYS A 106 13.06 0.28 -1.33
C CYS A 106 13.52 0.53 -2.79
N GLY A 107 14.78 0.99 -2.94
CA GLY A 107 15.28 1.63 -4.17
C GLY A 107 15.42 0.76 -5.42
N ASN A 108 14.96 -0.50 -5.40
CA ASN A 108 14.94 -1.37 -6.58
C ASN A 108 13.55 -1.93 -6.90
N ASP A 109 12.50 -1.50 -6.17
CA ASP A 109 11.13 -1.86 -6.51
C ASP A 109 10.65 -1.00 -7.66
N SER A 110 10.15 -1.66 -8.69
CA SER A 110 9.64 -1.05 -9.90
C SER A 110 8.28 -0.42 -9.77
N THR A 111 7.52 -0.89 -8.80
CA THR A 111 6.18 -0.41 -8.52
C THR A 111 6.28 0.65 -7.43
N MET A 112 6.20 1.92 -7.81
CA MET A 112 6.27 3.03 -6.84
C MET A 112 5.08 3.04 -5.87
N TYR A 113 3.93 2.50 -6.27
CA TYR A 113 2.71 2.50 -5.48
C TYR A 113 1.93 1.18 -5.60
N ASP A 114 1.54 0.65 -4.46
CA ASP A 114 0.63 -0.47 -4.29
C ASP A 114 -0.70 0.04 -3.69
N VAL A 115 -1.79 -0.68 -3.92
CA VAL A 115 -3.06 -0.46 -3.22
C VAL A 115 -3.39 -1.72 -2.44
N SER A 116 -3.37 -1.62 -1.11
CA SER A 116 -3.55 -2.76 -0.22
C SER A 116 -4.86 -2.66 0.57
N ARG A 117 -5.50 -3.82 0.78
CA ARG A 117 -6.70 -3.99 1.60
C ARG A 117 -6.30 -4.05 3.07
N VAL A 118 -6.76 -3.09 3.85
CA VAL A 118 -6.39 -2.94 5.26
C VAL A 118 -7.62 -3.02 6.15
N ASP A 119 -7.49 -3.72 7.28
CA ASP A 119 -8.47 -3.62 8.35
C ASP A 119 -8.38 -2.23 9.00
N LEU A 120 -9.48 -1.48 8.95
CA LEU A 120 -9.55 -0.09 9.39
C LEU A 120 -9.41 0.04 10.91
N GLY A 121 -9.94 -0.92 11.69
CA GLY A 121 -9.84 -0.89 13.14
C GLY A 121 -8.38 -1.01 13.60
N TYR A 122 -7.65 -1.99 13.07
CA TYR A 122 -6.22 -2.12 13.36
C TYR A 122 -5.38 -0.99 12.78
N ALA A 123 -5.75 -0.43 11.63
CA ALA A 123 -5.05 0.71 11.07
C ALA A 123 -5.16 1.94 12.00
N LEU A 124 -6.35 2.25 12.48
CA LEU A 124 -6.56 3.35 13.44
C LEU A 124 -5.88 3.07 14.79
N GLU A 125 -5.89 1.81 15.24
CA GLU A 125 -5.23 1.41 16.48
C GLU A 125 -3.70 1.58 16.41
N ALA A 126 -3.10 1.17 15.29
CA ALA A 126 -1.67 1.34 15.02
C ALA A 126 -1.28 2.82 15.00
N LEU A 127 -2.11 3.66 14.35
CA LEU A 127 -1.89 5.11 14.22
C LEU A 127 -2.23 5.90 15.49
N GLY A 128 -3.03 5.34 16.38
CA GLY A 128 -3.54 6.04 17.55
C GLY A 128 -4.51 7.14 17.29
N MET A 129 -5.42 6.88 16.38
CA MET A 129 -6.49 7.81 16.06
C MET A 129 -7.82 7.24 16.54
N GLY A 130 -8.74 8.13 16.95
CA GLY A 130 -10.03 7.75 17.51
C GLY A 130 -9.96 7.38 18.99
N LYS A 131 -11.12 7.02 19.55
CA LYS A 131 -11.28 6.62 20.95
C LYS A 131 -11.59 5.13 21.01
N PRO A 132 -10.65 4.28 21.44
CA PRO A 132 -10.87 2.85 21.50
C PRO A 132 -11.81 2.50 22.66
N SER A 133 -12.54 1.38 22.53
CA SER A 133 -13.42 0.86 23.59
C SER A 133 -12.66 0.23 24.76
N ARG A 134 -11.38 -0.07 24.57
CA ARG A 134 -10.46 -0.56 25.59
C ARG A 134 -9.12 0.18 25.51
N PRO A 135 -8.36 0.27 26.61
CA PRO A 135 -7.01 0.79 26.57
C PRO A 135 -6.18 0.05 25.52
N LEU A 136 -5.46 0.80 24.70
CA LEU A 136 -4.53 0.21 23.74
C LEU A 136 -3.31 -0.33 24.50
N PRO A 137 -2.70 -1.43 24.04
CA PRO A 137 -1.42 -1.87 24.58
C PRO A 137 -0.41 -0.73 24.46
N LYS A 138 0.55 -0.67 25.41
CA LYS A 138 1.62 0.33 25.37
C LYS A 138 2.28 0.31 24.00
N ARG A 139 2.29 1.46 23.33
CA ARG A 139 2.94 1.60 22.03
C ARG A 139 4.45 1.52 22.22
N GLY A 140 5.09 0.69 21.41
CA GLY A 140 6.53 0.78 21.18
C GLY A 140 6.86 1.86 20.15
N ARG A 141 8.15 2.21 20.05
CA ARG A 141 8.68 3.20 19.09
C ARG A 141 8.25 2.94 17.63
N ALA A 142 8.03 1.68 17.26
CA ALA A 142 7.59 1.28 15.93
C ALA A 142 6.21 1.85 15.53
N LEU A 143 5.27 1.93 16.48
CA LEU A 143 3.93 2.46 16.20
C LEU A 143 3.90 3.99 16.16
N ASP A 144 4.79 4.65 16.91
CA ASP A 144 4.94 6.10 16.83
C ASP A 144 5.44 6.51 15.43
N TYR A 145 6.32 5.70 14.83
CA TYR A 145 6.77 5.91 13.44
C TYR A 145 5.62 5.88 12.44
N CYS A 146 4.69 4.92 12.55
CA CYS A 146 3.55 4.78 11.63
C CYS A 146 2.67 6.03 11.56
N ARG A 147 2.51 6.73 12.69
CA ARG A 147 1.67 7.92 12.80
C ARG A 147 2.21 9.10 12.00
N ASP A 148 3.52 9.29 12.02
CA ASP A 148 4.16 10.51 11.48
C ASP A 148 4.39 10.44 9.96
N VAL A 149 4.22 9.26 9.37
CA VAL A 149 4.66 8.91 8.02
C VAL A 149 3.50 8.80 7.02
N TYR A 150 2.24 8.91 7.44
CA TYR A 150 1.13 9.10 6.49
C TYR A 150 1.17 10.51 5.86
N ARG A 151 2.14 10.73 4.97
CA ARG A 151 2.40 11.96 4.24
C ARG A 151 2.08 11.73 2.76
N ASN A 152 1.57 12.76 2.08
CA ASN A 152 1.29 12.74 0.63
C ASN A 152 0.26 11.69 0.16
N GLY A 153 -0.64 11.23 1.04
CA GLY A 153 -1.79 10.40 0.64
C GLY A 153 -1.53 8.90 0.56
N GLY A 154 -0.55 8.38 1.32
CA GLY A 154 -0.30 6.94 1.49
C GLY A 154 0.61 6.64 2.68
N TRP A 155 0.71 5.37 3.05
CA TRP A 155 1.81 4.86 3.89
C TRP A 155 3.04 4.62 3.02
N ASP A 156 4.24 4.63 3.60
CA ASP A 156 5.40 4.01 2.95
C ASP A 156 5.49 2.52 3.33
N ASP A 157 6.39 1.78 2.66
CA ASP A 157 6.59 0.35 2.92
C ASP A 157 6.85 0.05 4.39
N LEU A 158 7.73 0.82 5.03
CA LEU A 158 8.10 0.60 6.42
C LEU A 158 6.90 0.79 7.35
N SER A 159 6.09 1.83 7.14
CA SER A 159 4.88 2.05 7.93
C SER A 159 3.83 0.96 7.69
N PHE A 160 3.70 0.48 6.45
CA PHE A 160 2.79 -0.62 6.12
C PHE A 160 3.25 -1.97 6.68
N GLU A 161 4.55 -2.25 6.67
CA GLU A 161 5.15 -3.43 7.28
C GLU A 161 4.92 -3.41 8.80
N MET A 162 5.14 -2.27 9.45
CA MET A 162 4.87 -2.10 10.89
C MET A 162 3.39 -2.28 11.22
N TYR A 163 2.47 -1.78 10.37
CA TYR A 163 1.04 -2.08 10.48
C TYR A 163 0.76 -3.59 10.36
N THR A 164 1.38 -4.26 9.39
CA THR A 164 1.18 -5.68 9.13
C THR A 164 1.65 -6.51 10.32
N TRP A 165 2.86 -6.23 10.82
CA TRP A 165 3.40 -6.84 12.04
C TRP A 165 2.47 -6.62 13.24
N TYR A 166 1.99 -5.40 13.44
CA TYR A 166 1.06 -5.07 14.52
C TYR A 166 -0.25 -5.86 14.43
N LYS A 167 -0.83 -5.95 13.23
CA LYS A 167 -2.03 -6.75 12.98
C LYS A 167 -1.81 -8.22 13.32
N GLU A 168 -0.68 -8.80 12.95
CA GLU A 168 -0.38 -10.20 13.23
C GLU A 168 -0.14 -10.46 14.73
N TYR A 169 0.57 -9.55 15.41
CA TYR A 169 0.70 -9.56 16.87
C TYR A 169 -0.68 -9.55 17.55
N ARG A 170 -1.60 -8.68 17.11
CA ARG A 170 -2.96 -8.58 17.65
C ARG A 170 -3.82 -9.82 17.40
N LEU A 171 -3.51 -10.58 16.35
CA LEU A 171 -4.12 -11.86 16.06
C LEU A 171 -3.45 -13.02 16.81
N GLY A 172 -2.47 -12.75 17.67
CA GLY A 172 -1.75 -13.77 18.45
C GLY A 172 -0.82 -14.63 17.60
N LYS A 173 -0.47 -14.20 16.37
CA LYS A 173 0.43 -14.94 15.48
C LYS A 173 1.90 -14.77 15.84
N TRP A 174 2.24 -13.70 16.55
CA TRP A 174 3.58 -13.41 17.04
C TRP A 174 3.59 -13.24 18.55
N PRO A 175 4.66 -13.69 19.24
CA PRO A 175 4.85 -13.41 20.66
C PRO A 175 5.01 -11.89 20.89
N PRO A 176 4.69 -11.42 22.12
CA PRO A 176 4.85 -10.03 22.53
C PRO A 176 6.28 -9.51 22.56
#